data_AF-A0A9E5R3Q9-F1
#
_entry.id   AF-A0A9E5R3Q9-F1
#
_cell.length_a   1.000
_cell.length_b   1.000
_cell.length_c   1.000
_cell.angle_alpha   90.00
_cell.angle_beta   90.00
_cell.angle_gamma   90.00
#
_symmetry.space_group_name_H-M   'P 1'
#
loop_
_entity.id
_entity.type
_entity.pdbx_description
1 polymer ?
#
loop_
_entity_poly.entity_id
_entity_poly.type
_entity_poly.pdbx_seq_one_letter_code
_entity_poly.pdbx_strand_id
1 'polypeptide(L)'
;MNFFDPTWLELGMASDIIEPPHLDILLLNYLQGAEIFQSARMLVYAVEDFTVLSNRDEIERYQSMVERLRTLLAECPALESFAVAGGDGALLEEWPLALVPLFPAAQIFAVQPEYVEFEGGAGVRHLTCFAQDMAPLNAGDVCYTFQGRSEDGQTYVSIILLILAELPAGAEIDPQTFYPEGYFDDLENVVETLGALEAEAAQPDLAVLDALVASLELTLP
;
A
#
# COMPACT_ATOMS: atom_id res chain seq x y z
N MET A 1 3.90 -22.19 24.57
CA MET A 1 4.56 -21.14 25.37
C MET A 1 4.23 -19.86 24.63
N ASN A 2 3.33 -19.06 25.18
CA ASN A 2 2.82 -17.85 24.55
C ASN A 2 3.93 -16.79 24.56
N PHE A 3 4.46 -16.45 23.38
CA PHE A 3 5.50 -15.43 23.20
C PHE A 3 4.92 -14.17 22.55
N PHE A 4 3.77 -13.72 23.04
CA PHE A 4 3.31 -12.35 22.82
C PHE A 4 3.16 -11.73 24.20
N ASP A 5 4.24 -11.11 24.66
CA ASP A 5 4.18 -10.10 25.70
C ASP A 5 3.67 -8.82 25.04
N PRO A 6 2.47 -8.31 25.38
CA PRO A 6 1.91 -7.11 24.76
C PRO A 6 2.55 -5.82 25.26
N THR A 7 3.61 -5.87 26.08
CA THR A 7 4.31 -4.66 26.59
C THR A 7 4.96 -3.80 25.49
N TRP A 8 5.07 -4.29 24.26
CA TRP A 8 5.45 -3.48 23.09
C TRP A 8 4.38 -2.47 22.64
N LEU A 9 3.12 -2.62 23.07
CA LEU A 9 2.11 -1.55 22.93
C LEU A 9 2.40 -0.34 23.83
N GLU A 10 3.24 -0.47 24.87
CA GLU A 10 3.54 0.60 25.83
C GLU A 10 4.91 1.27 25.62
N LEU A 11 5.73 0.79 24.68
CA LEU A 11 7.04 1.39 24.34
C LEU A 11 6.98 2.23 23.05
N GLY A 12 6.09 3.22 23.04
CA GLY A 12 6.36 4.55 22.47
C GLY A 12 6.94 4.69 21.06
N MET A 13 6.51 3.89 20.07
CA MET A 13 6.85 4.10 18.66
C MET A 13 5.67 4.01 17.68
N ALA A 14 4.42 4.11 18.16
CA ALA A 14 3.41 4.70 17.31
C ALA A 14 3.79 6.19 17.19
N SER A 15 4.41 6.60 16.08
CA SER A 15 4.25 7.99 15.69
C SER A 15 2.74 8.20 15.64
N ASP A 16 2.21 9.12 16.46
CA ASP A 16 0.82 9.56 16.40
C ASP A 16 0.62 10.28 15.05
N ILE A 17 0.68 9.53 13.94
CA ILE A 17 0.35 10.03 12.61
C ILE A 17 -1.13 10.36 12.69
N ILE A 18 -1.42 11.65 12.64
CA ILE A 18 -2.80 12.11 12.64
C ILE A 18 -3.28 12.01 11.20
N GLU A 19 -4.22 11.10 10.95
CA GLU A 19 -4.88 11.05 9.65
C GLU A 19 -5.79 12.30 9.49
N PRO A 20 -5.77 12.97 8.33
CA PRO A 20 -6.71 14.04 8.02
C PRO A 20 -8.16 13.57 8.15
N PRO A 21 -9.14 14.46 8.41
CA PRO A 21 -10.55 14.11 8.35
C PRO A 21 -10.91 13.37 7.06
N HIS A 22 -11.65 12.27 7.19
CA HIS A 22 -11.99 11.40 6.07
C HIS A 22 -13.24 10.57 6.32
N LEU A 23 -13.78 10.00 5.24
CA LEU A 23 -14.71 8.89 5.28
C LEU A 23 -13.91 7.58 5.26
N ASP A 24 -14.11 6.73 6.26
CA ASP A 24 -13.53 5.38 6.34
C ASP A 24 -14.60 4.32 6.05
N ILE A 25 -14.34 3.50 5.04
CA ILE A 25 -15.19 2.38 4.63
C ILE A 25 -14.40 1.08 4.88
N LEU A 26 -14.80 0.36 5.92
CA LEU A 26 -14.19 -0.92 6.32
C LEU A 26 -14.88 -2.10 5.64
N LEU A 27 -14.09 -3.00 5.04
CA LEU A 27 -14.58 -4.26 4.49
C LEU A 27 -14.50 -5.35 5.57
N LEU A 28 -15.61 -5.55 6.28
CA LEU A 28 -15.69 -6.56 7.33
C LEU A 28 -15.69 -7.99 6.75
N ASN A 29 -14.98 -8.90 7.41
CA ASN A 29 -14.79 -10.30 6.99
C ASN A 29 -14.00 -10.47 5.68
N TYR A 30 -13.28 -9.44 5.24
CA TYR A 30 -12.33 -9.54 4.15
C TYR A 30 -11.11 -10.35 4.60
N LEU A 31 -10.80 -11.46 3.89
CA LEU A 31 -9.69 -12.40 4.16
C LEU A 31 -9.37 -12.59 5.66
N GLN A 32 -10.16 -13.43 6.34
CA GLN A 32 -9.91 -13.76 7.75
C GLN A 32 -8.57 -14.50 7.91
N GLY A 33 -7.71 -14.02 8.82
CA GLY A 33 -6.49 -14.70 9.23
C GLY A 33 -5.18 -14.14 8.66
N ALA A 34 -5.23 -13.10 7.83
CA ALA A 34 -4.04 -12.33 7.49
C ALA A 34 -3.65 -11.44 8.69
N GLU A 35 -2.49 -11.73 9.30
CA GLU A 35 -1.98 -11.04 10.48
C GLU A 35 -1.16 -9.80 10.09
N ILE A 36 -1.79 -8.84 9.40
CA ILE A 36 -1.16 -7.53 9.21
C ILE A 36 -1.87 -6.43 9.97
N PHE A 37 -1.14 -5.34 10.20
CA PHE A 37 -1.60 -4.11 10.84
C PHE A 37 -2.77 -3.39 10.13
N GLN A 38 -3.33 -3.96 9.05
CA GLN A 38 -4.24 -3.24 8.15
C GLN A 38 -5.55 -3.98 7.95
N SER A 39 -6.64 -3.32 8.35
CA SER A 39 -7.98 -3.68 7.92
C SER A 39 -8.14 -3.33 6.45
N ALA A 40 -8.75 -4.23 5.67
CA ALA A 40 -9.18 -3.93 4.32
C ALA A 40 -10.13 -2.74 4.33
N ARG A 41 -9.72 -1.63 3.72
CA ARG A 41 -10.39 -0.35 3.86
C ARG A 41 -10.26 0.54 2.64
N MET A 42 -11.22 1.45 2.50
CA MET A 42 -11.20 2.56 1.58
C MET A 42 -11.36 3.86 2.37
N LEU A 43 -10.48 4.80 2.10
CA LEU A 43 -10.44 6.11 2.73
C LEU A 43 -10.69 7.18 1.67
N VAL A 44 -11.61 8.09 1.95
CA VAL A 44 -11.95 9.19 1.06
C VAL A 44 -11.73 10.50 1.79
N TYR A 45 -10.86 11.34 1.22
CA TYR A 45 -10.44 12.61 1.80
C TYR A 45 -10.88 13.77 0.92
N ALA A 46 -11.27 14.89 1.55
CA ALA A 46 -11.24 16.18 0.87
C ALA A 46 -9.78 16.66 0.85
N VAL A 47 -9.27 17.08 -0.30
CA VAL A 47 -7.87 17.50 -0.45
C VAL A 47 -7.56 18.74 0.40
N GLU A 48 -8.53 19.61 0.64
CA GLU A 48 -8.38 20.76 1.53
C GLU A 48 -8.12 20.37 2.99
N ASP A 49 -8.61 19.21 3.43
CA ASP A 49 -8.45 18.73 4.81
C ASP A 49 -7.02 18.27 5.10
N PHE A 50 -6.18 18.08 4.09
CA PHE A 50 -4.74 17.78 4.31
C PHE A 50 -3.99 18.94 4.96
N THR A 51 -4.57 20.15 4.94
CA THR A 51 -3.99 21.34 5.57
C THR A 51 -4.38 21.51 7.04
N VAL A 52 -5.37 20.75 7.53
CA VAL A 52 -5.94 20.95 8.88
C VAL A 52 -5.16 20.21 9.97
N LEU A 53 -4.13 19.45 9.61
CA LEU A 53 -3.27 18.76 10.56
C LEU A 53 -2.46 19.76 11.40
N SER A 54 -2.10 19.35 12.63
CA SER A 54 -1.32 20.19 13.54
C SER A 54 0.19 20.13 13.26
N ASN A 55 0.66 19.08 12.60
CA ASN A 55 2.07 18.85 12.29
C ASN A 55 2.40 19.30 10.86
N ARG A 56 3.31 20.28 10.73
CA ARG A 56 3.71 20.85 9.43
C ARG A 56 4.37 19.84 8.51
N ASP A 57 5.21 18.96 9.06
CA ASP A 57 5.94 17.99 8.25
C ASP A 57 4.97 16.95 7.68
N GLU A 58 3.93 16.58 8.42
CA GLU A 58 2.85 15.71 7.93
C GLU A 58 2.04 16.39 6.84
N ILE A 59 1.68 17.67 7.01
CA ILE A 59 0.99 18.46 5.96
C ILE A 59 1.82 18.44 4.67
N GLU A 60 3.12 18.73 4.76
CA GLU A 60 4.01 18.78 3.59
C GLU A 60 4.11 17.41 2.91
N ARG A 61 4.14 16.32 3.69
CA ARG A 61 4.10 14.95 3.14
C ARG A 61 2.78 14.65 2.44
N TYR A 62 1.63 14.91 3.05
CA TYR A 62 0.32 14.69 2.40
C TYR A 62 0.19 15.50 1.12
N GLN A 63 0.58 16.78 1.14
CA GLN A 63 0.56 17.63 -0.06
C GLN A 63 1.49 17.12 -1.15
N SER A 64 2.69 16.67 -0.80
CA SER A 64 3.63 16.07 -1.75
C SER A 64 3.05 14.81 -2.40
N MET A 65 2.37 13.95 -1.63
CA MET A 65 1.77 12.72 -2.15
C MET A 65 0.58 13.00 -3.09
N VAL A 66 -0.27 13.99 -2.77
CA VAL A 66 -1.33 14.45 -3.69
C VAL A 66 -0.74 14.99 -4.99
N GLU A 67 0.29 15.83 -4.88
CA GLU A 67 0.90 16.47 -6.03
C GLU A 67 1.65 15.47 -6.92
N ARG A 68 2.29 14.47 -6.31
CA ARG A 68 2.93 13.35 -7.00
C ARG A 68 1.89 12.54 -7.78
N LEU A 69 0.76 12.20 -7.16
CA LEU A 69 -0.33 11.50 -7.88
C LEU A 69 -0.90 12.36 -9.01
N ARG A 70 -1.15 13.66 -8.75
CA ARG A 70 -1.65 14.60 -9.75
C ARG A 70 -0.73 14.67 -10.97
N THR A 71 0.58 14.76 -10.74
CA THR A 71 1.59 14.82 -11.80
C THR A 71 1.65 13.50 -12.56
N LEU A 72 1.67 12.38 -11.85
CA LEU A 72 1.69 11.04 -12.45
C LEU A 72 0.50 10.80 -13.39
N LEU A 73 -0.71 11.21 -12.98
CA LEU A 73 -1.92 11.07 -13.80
C LEU A 73 -1.96 12.08 -14.96
N ALA A 74 -1.41 13.28 -14.77
CA ALA A 74 -1.37 14.31 -15.82
C ALA A 74 -0.37 14.00 -16.92
N GLU A 75 0.80 13.46 -16.56
CA GLU A 75 1.87 13.11 -17.49
C GLU A 75 1.66 11.72 -18.10
N CYS A 76 0.97 10.83 -17.37
CA CYS A 76 0.70 9.45 -17.77
C CYS A 76 1.94 8.74 -18.35
N PRO A 77 3.08 8.73 -17.64
CA PRO A 77 4.27 8.01 -18.09
C PRO A 77 4.03 6.50 -18.11
N ALA A 78 4.89 5.79 -18.81
CA ALA A 78 4.96 4.33 -18.71
C ALA A 78 5.35 3.94 -17.26
N LEU A 79 4.64 2.98 -16.67
CA LEU A 79 4.73 2.70 -15.22
C LEU A 79 5.83 1.70 -14.84
N GLU A 80 6.53 1.10 -15.80
CA GLU A 80 7.51 0.04 -15.56
C GLU A 80 8.68 0.50 -14.67
N SER A 81 9.04 1.78 -14.72
CA SER A 81 10.09 2.35 -13.87
C SER A 81 9.69 2.50 -12.39
N PHE A 82 8.42 2.34 -12.06
CA PHE A 82 7.90 2.41 -10.69
C PHE A 82 7.80 1.03 -10.03
N ALA A 83 8.00 -0.05 -10.80
CA ALA A 83 8.10 -1.40 -10.28
C ALA A 83 9.50 -1.62 -9.68
N VAL A 84 9.63 -1.51 -8.36
CA VAL A 84 10.92 -1.52 -7.65
C VAL A 84 10.82 -2.26 -6.31
N ALA A 85 11.92 -2.89 -5.90
CA ALA A 85 12.13 -3.41 -4.54
C ALA A 85 13.04 -2.46 -3.73
N GLY A 86 13.01 -2.56 -2.40
CA GLY A 86 14.13 -2.09 -1.58
C GLY A 86 15.44 -2.80 -2.00
N GLY A 87 16.56 -2.08 -1.97
CA GLY A 87 17.86 -2.59 -2.43
C GLY A 87 19.02 -2.14 -1.53
N ASP A 88 20.22 -2.67 -1.78
CA ASP A 88 21.47 -2.29 -1.12
C ASP A 88 21.44 -2.30 0.43
N GLY A 89 20.68 -3.23 1.04
CA GLY A 89 20.62 -3.31 2.50
C GLY A 89 19.47 -2.52 3.13
N ALA A 90 18.59 -1.88 2.35
CA ALA A 90 17.53 -1.01 2.86
C ALA A 90 16.15 -1.26 2.22
N LEU A 91 15.10 -1.03 3.01
CA LEU A 91 13.72 -0.91 2.53
C LEU A 91 13.59 0.35 1.64
N LEU A 92 12.47 0.52 0.93
CA LEU A 92 12.28 1.73 0.10
C LEU A 92 12.31 2.98 0.97
N GLU A 93 13.28 3.87 0.71
CA GLU A 93 13.44 5.15 1.42
C GLU A 93 12.29 6.12 1.11
N GLU A 94 11.77 6.07 -0.11
CA GLU A 94 10.60 6.80 -0.56
C GLU A 94 9.63 5.88 -1.29
N TRP A 95 8.33 6.19 -1.19
CA TRP A 95 7.31 5.47 -1.96
C TRP A 95 7.39 5.87 -3.44
N PRO A 96 7.68 4.91 -4.36
CA PRO A 96 7.81 5.18 -5.79
C PRO A 96 6.49 5.71 -6.37
N LEU A 97 5.37 5.23 -5.84
CA LEU A 97 4.02 5.71 -6.12
C LEU A 97 3.48 6.45 -4.90
N ALA A 98 2.63 7.46 -5.14
CA ALA A 98 1.93 8.12 -4.04
C ALA A 98 1.16 7.08 -3.23
N LEU A 99 1.10 7.25 -1.91
CA LEU A 99 0.32 6.39 -1.03
C LEU A 99 -0.17 7.23 0.15
N VAL A 100 -1.45 7.12 0.47
CA VAL A 100 -2.11 7.75 1.62
C VAL A 100 -2.89 6.62 2.30
N PRO A 101 -3.04 6.58 3.63
CA PRO A 101 -2.48 7.49 4.61
C PRO A 101 -0.98 7.26 4.81
N LEU A 102 -0.36 8.11 5.63
CA LEU A 102 1.00 7.86 6.09
C LEU A 102 1.03 6.60 6.98
N PHE A 103 2.00 5.72 6.73
CA PHE A 103 2.18 4.49 7.52
C PHE A 103 3.40 4.63 8.45
N PRO A 104 3.31 4.16 9.70
CA PRO A 104 4.46 4.00 10.59
C PRO A 104 5.24 2.71 10.26
N ALA A 105 5.44 2.46 8.96
CA ALA A 105 6.12 1.31 8.38
C ALA A 105 6.67 1.70 7.01
N ALA A 106 7.76 1.06 6.59
CA ALA A 106 8.33 1.25 5.27
C ALA A 106 7.57 0.41 4.24
N GLN A 107 7.57 0.87 3.00
CA GLN A 107 7.12 0.07 1.87
C GLN A 107 8.28 -0.85 1.45
N ILE A 108 7.98 -2.13 1.24
CA ILE A 108 9.03 -3.12 0.92
C ILE A 108 9.31 -3.17 -0.58
N PHE A 109 8.25 -3.11 -1.39
CA PHE A 109 8.31 -3.10 -2.85
C PHE A 109 7.08 -2.42 -3.43
N ALA A 110 7.11 -2.08 -4.71
CA ALA A 110 5.94 -1.76 -5.51
C ALA A 110 6.02 -2.54 -6.81
N VAL A 111 4.96 -3.26 -7.18
CA VAL A 111 4.92 -4.07 -8.41
C VAL A 111 3.54 -4.04 -9.06
N GLN A 112 3.48 -4.41 -10.34
CA GLN A 112 2.30 -4.30 -11.20
C GLN A 112 1.54 -2.97 -11.09
N PRO A 113 2.23 -1.82 -11.29
CA PRO A 113 1.57 -0.54 -11.32
C PRO A 113 0.68 -0.41 -12.56
N GLU A 114 -0.59 -0.08 -12.37
CA GLU A 114 -1.56 0.09 -13.45
C GLU A 114 -2.43 1.32 -13.21
N TYR A 115 -2.73 2.05 -14.29
CA TYR A 115 -3.73 3.11 -14.26
C TYR A 115 -5.13 2.51 -14.25
N VAL A 116 -5.99 3.00 -13.36
CA VAL A 116 -7.40 2.61 -13.30
C VAL A 116 -8.26 3.88 -13.37
N GLU A 117 -9.17 3.90 -14.34
CA GLU A 117 -10.18 4.94 -14.50
C GLU A 117 -11.50 4.49 -13.88
N PHE A 118 -12.27 5.43 -13.37
CA PHE A 118 -13.60 5.22 -12.81
C PHE A 118 -14.48 6.45 -13.10
N GLU A 119 -15.77 6.41 -12.79
CA GLU A 119 -16.64 7.54 -13.11
C GLU A 119 -16.34 8.75 -12.20
N GLY A 120 -15.86 9.84 -12.81
CA GLY A 120 -15.48 11.06 -12.11
C GLY A 120 -14.04 11.12 -11.60
N GLY A 121 -13.16 10.19 -12.02
CA GLY A 121 -11.74 10.26 -11.65
C GLY A 121 -10.86 9.14 -12.19
N ALA A 122 -9.61 9.16 -11.75
CA ALA A 122 -8.60 8.16 -12.12
C ALA A 122 -7.56 8.01 -11.00
N GLY A 123 -6.81 6.92 -11.05
CA GLY A 123 -5.74 6.63 -10.10
C GLY A 123 -4.76 5.59 -10.60
N VAL A 124 -3.87 5.17 -9.70
CA VAL A 124 -2.92 4.09 -9.94
C VAL A 124 -3.11 3.04 -8.86
N ARG A 125 -3.15 1.77 -9.28
CA ARG A 125 -3.06 0.62 -8.38
C ARG A 125 -1.70 -0.05 -8.49
N HIS A 126 -1.25 -0.66 -7.40
CA HIS A 126 -0.05 -1.50 -7.38
C HIS A 126 -0.10 -2.46 -6.19
N LEU A 127 0.72 -3.52 -6.27
CA LEU A 127 0.92 -4.48 -5.20
C LEU A 127 2.13 -4.08 -4.36
N THR A 128 2.03 -4.25 -3.05
CA THR A 128 3.07 -3.88 -2.08
C THR A 128 2.97 -4.70 -0.79
N CYS A 129 3.99 -4.60 0.06
CA CYS A 129 3.95 -5.01 1.47
C CYS A 129 4.49 -3.87 2.34
N PHE A 130 4.11 -3.82 3.61
CA PHE A 130 4.62 -2.87 4.59
C PHE A 130 5.25 -3.59 5.77
N ALA A 131 6.46 -3.19 6.17
CA ALA A 131 7.12 -3.72 7.36
C ALA A 131 7.91 -2.63 8.10
N GLN A 132 8.12 -2.83 9.40
CA GLN A 132 8.91 -1.94 10.25
C GLN A 132 10.41 -2.26 10.23
N ASP A 133 10.74 -3.50 9.88
CA ASP A 133 12.11 -4.01 9.80
C ASP A 133 12.15 -5.13 8.74
N MET A 134 13.34 -5.63 8.44
CA MET A 134 13.53 -6.83 7.65
C MET A 134 12.87 -8.01 8.36
N ALA A 135 11.78 -8.51 7.79
CA ALA A 135 11.00 -9.61 8.32
C ALA A 135 10.63 -10.58 7.19
N PRO A 136 10.39 -11.87 7.52
CA PRO A 136 9.85 -12.83 6.57
C PRO A 136 8.59 -12.31 5.88
N LEU A 137 8.46 -12.56 4.56
CA LEU A 137 7.22 -12.28 3.84
C LEU A 137 6.41 -13.56 3.69
N ASN A 138 5.13 -13.47 4.03
CA ASN A 138 4.18 -14.56 3.88
C ASN A 138 3.21 -14.26 2.75
N ALA A 139 2.57 -15.31 2.23
CA ALA A 139 1.58 -15.20 1.16
C ALA A 139 0.45 -14.19 1.42
N GLY A 140 0.13 -13.94 2.70
CA GLY A 140 -0.94 -13.01 3.11
C GLY A 140 -0.49 -11.60 3.50
N ASP A 141 0.78 -11.26 3.33
CA ASP A 141 1.31 -9.94 3.68
C ASP A 141 1.18 -8.93 2.51
N VAL A 142 0.86 -9.43 1.31
CA VAL A 142 0.75 -8.62 0.11
C VAL A 142 -0.57 -7.84 0.11
N CYS A 143 -0.46 -6.56 -0.22
CA CYS A 143 -1.56 -5.61 -0.31
C CYS A 143 -1.75 -5.19 -1.77
N TYR A 144 -2.98 -5.27 -2.25
CA TYR A 144 -3.47 -4.45 -3.34
C TYR A 144 -3.72 -3.04 -2.81
N THR A 145 -3.10 -2.04 -3.43
CA THR A 145 -3.32 -0.64 -3.10
C THR A 145 -3.79 0.11 -4.32
N PHE A 146 -4.72 1.06 -4.13
CA PHE A 146 -5.12 2.00 -5.17
C PHE A 146 -5.16 3.41 -4.60
N GLN A 147 -4.62 4.35 -5.37
CA GLN A 147 -4.52 5.77 -5.00
C GLN A 147 -5.06 6.59 -6.17
N GLY A 148 -6.19 7.25 -5.94
CA GLY A 148 -6.95 7.95 -6.97
C GLY A 148 -7.38 9.34 -6.54
N ARG A 149 -7.83 10.11 -7.52
CA ARG A 149 -8.42 11.44 -7.30
C ARG A 149 -9.58 11.68 -8.23
N SER A 150 -10.48 12.57 -7.80
CA SER A 150 -11.51 13.11 -8.67
C SER A 150 -10.92 13.97 -9.79
N GLU A 151 -11.66 14.10 -10.89
CA GLU A 151 -11.27 14.93 -12.05
C GLU A 151 -11.03 16.41 -11.65
N ASP A 152 -11.88 16.95 -10.77
CA ASP A 152 -11.77 18.31 -10.26
C ASP A 152 -10.64 18.48 -9.22
N GLY A 153 -10.06 17.37 -8.77
CA GLY A 153 -8.97 17.34 -7.83
C GLY A 153 -9.29 17.63 -6.38
N GLN A 154 -10.57 17.72 -6.01
CA GLN A 154 -11.00 18.04 -4.65
C GLN A 154 -11.09 16.80 -3.75
N THR A 155 -11.18 15.60 -4.32
CA THR A 155 -11.29 14.35 -3.59
C THR A 155 -10.09 13.46 -3.86
N TYR A 156 -9.55 12.87 -2.79
CA TYR A 156 -8.53 11.82 -2.84
C TYR A 156 -9.12 10.51 -2.32
N VAL A 157 -8.85 9.41 -3.02
CA VAL A 157 -9.32 8.07 -2.65
C VAL A 157 -8.10 7.17 -2.44
N SER A 158 -8.03 6.53 -1.28
CA SER A 158 -7.06 5.47 -0.99
C SER A 158 -7.80 4.18 -0.71
N ILE A 159 -7.36 3.08 -1.30
CA ILE A 159 -7.87 1.74 -1.05
C ILE A 159 -6.69 0.85 -0.74
N ILE A 160 -6.82 0.06 0.32
CA ILE A 160 -5.82 -0.91 0.73
C ILE A 160 -6.54 -2.19 1.10
N LEU A 161 -6.27 -3.24 0.32
CA LEU A 161 -6.92 -4.53 0.41
C LEU A 161 -5.85 -5.61 0.45
N LEU A 162 -6.01 -6.56 1.35
CA LEU A 162 -5.13 -7.72 1.41
C LEU A 162 -5.35 -8.64 0.22
N ILE A 163 -4.30 -9.34 -0.21
CA ILE A 163 -4.41 -10.47 -1.11
C ILE A 163 -3.58 -11.63 -0.58
N LEU A 164 -3.98 -12.84 -0.94
CA LEU A 164 -3.13 -14.02 -0.84
C LEU A 164 -2.49 -14.23 -2.21
N ALA A 165 -1.16 -14.33 -2.26
CA ALA A 165 -0.42 -14.68 -3.45
C ALA A 165 0.69 -15.68 -3.10
N GLU A 166 0.92 -16.68 -3.94
CA GLU A 166 2.05 -17.58 -3.75
C GLU A 166 3.36 -16.82 -3.93
N LEU A 167 4.26 -16.93 -2.95
CA LEU A 167 5.59 -16.35 -3.00
C LEU A 167 6.63 -17.41 -3.35
N PRO A 168 7.80 -17.02 -3.90
CA PRO A 168 8.91 -17.94 -4.15
C PRO A 168 9.30 -18.74 -2.91
N ALA A 169 9.73 -19.99 -3.12
CA ALA A 169 10.26 -20.81 -2.04
C ALA A 169 11.49 -20.12 -1.42
N GLY A 170 11.44 -19.88 -0.11
CA GLY A 170 12.47 -19.12 0.62
C GLY A 170 12.04 -17.71 1.02
N ALA A 171 11.01 -17.14 0.38
CA ALA A 171 10.41 -15.88 0.82
C ALA A 171 9.68 -16.03 2.18
N GLU A 172 9.02 -17.18 2.36
CA GLU A 172 8.46 -17.61 3.64
C GLU A 172 9.60 -18.09 4.56
N ILE A 173 10.12 -17.16 5.36
CA ILE A 173 11.20 -17.46 6.30
C ILE A 173 10.59 -17.78 7.67
N ASP A 174 10.90 -18.94 8.24
CA ASP A 174 10.53 -19.23 9.63
C ASP A 174 11.19 -18.17 10.53
N PRO A 175 10.40 -17.41 11.33
CA PRO A 175 10.93 -16.40 12.23
C PRO A 175 12.04 -16.90 13.17
N GLN A 176 12.08 -18.21 13.46
CA GLN A 176 13.13 -18.84 14.27
C GLN A 176 14.46 -19.02 13.54
N THR A 177 14.45 -18.93 12.22
CA THR A 177 15.62 -19.15 11.34
C THR A 177 15.98 -17.94 10.49
N PHE A 178 15.25 -16.82 10.67
CA PHE A 178 15.46 -15.61 9.90
C PHE A 178 16.89 -15.09 10.02
N TYR A 179 17.56 -14.97 8.87
CA TYR A 179 18.90 -14.43 8.74
C TYR A 179 18.86 -13.32 7.68
N PRO A 180 19.33 -12.09 7.98
CA PRO A 180 19.22 -10.96 7.06
C PRO A 180 20.15 -11.07 5.84
N GLU A 181 21.13 -11.99 5.86
CA GLU A 181 21.95 -12.27 4.68
C GLU A 181 21.11 -12.99 3.63
N GLY A 182 20.97 -12.39 2.44
CA GLY A 182 20.17 -12.93 1.33
C GLY A 182 18.76 -12.32 1.21
N TYR A 183 18.29 -11.58 2.22
CA TYR A 183 16.95 -10.98 2.20
C TYR A 183 16.66 -10.13 0.97
N PHE A 184 17.62 -9.32 0.52
CA PHE A 184 17.43 -8.46 -0.66
C PHE A 184 17.41 -9.25 -1.96
N ASP A 185 18.19 -10.34 -2.05
CA ASP A 185 18.13 -11.25 -3.19
C ASP A 185 16.77 -11.98 -3.23
N ASP A 186 16.23 -12.37 -2.07
CA ASP A 186 14.90 -12.96 -1.96
C ASP A 186 13.80 -11.95 -2.34
N LEU A 187 13.94 -10.68 -1.96
CA LEU A 187 13.03 -9.61 -2.36
C LEU A 187 13.01 -9.36 -3.86
N GLU A 188 14.16 -9.42 -4.54
CA GLU A 188 14.22 -9.33 -6.00
C GLU A 188 13.41 -10.46 -6.64
N ASN A 189 13.55 -11.70 -6.16
CA ASN A 189 12.76 -12.84 -6.62
C ASN A 189 11.26 -12.67 -6.35
N VAL A 190 10.89 -12.12 -5.19
CA VAL A 190 9.49 -11.78 -4.85
C VAL A 190 8.95 -10.76 -5.84
N VAL A 191 9.71 -9.71 -6.14
CA VAL A 191 9.31 -8.67 -7.09
C VAL A 191 9.16 -9.20 -8.51
N GLU A 192 10.07 -10.05 -8.98
CA GLU A 192 9.92 -10.70 -10.29
C GLU A 192 8.68 -11.59 -10.34
N THR A 193 8.44 -12.37 -9.28
CA THR A 193 7.29 -13.30 -9.21
C THR A 193 5.97 -12.55 -9.14
N LEU A 194 5.87 -11.55 -8.26
CA LEU A 194 4.68 -10.72 -8.15
C LEU A 194 4.51 -9.80 -9.35
N GLY A 195 5.59 -9.37 -10.01
CA GLY A 195 5.53 -8.59 -11.25
C GLY A 195 4.97 -9.39 -12.44
N ALA A 196 5.11 -10.71 -12.42
CA ALA A 196 4.57 -11.63 -13.41
C ALA A 196 3.32 -12.41 -12.92
N LEU A 197 2.74 -12.03 -11.77
CA LEU A 197 1.58 -12.69 -11.20
C LEU A 197 0.35 -12.48 -12.09
N GLU A 198 -0.22 -13.58 -12.59
CA GLU A 198 -1.49 -13.55 -13.31
C GLU A 198 -2.65 -13.18 -12.37
N ALA A 199 -3.67 -12.50 -12.88
CA ALA A 199 -4.76 -11.95 -12.06
C ALA A 199 -5.48 -13.01 -11.21
N GLU A 200 -5.77 -14.19 -11.79
CA GLU A 200 -6.47 -15.29 -11.14
C GLU A 200 -5.62 -16.03 -10.10
N ALA A 201 -4.31 -15.79 -10.05
CA ALA A 201 -3.40 -16.40 -9.09
C ALA A 201 -3.43 -15.68 -7.72
N ALA A 202 -3.96 -14.45 -7.66
CA ALA A 202 -4.23 -13.76 -6.40
C ALA A 202 -5.60 -14.17 -5.82
N GLN A 203 -5.73 -14.08 -4.50
CA GLN A 203 -7.03 -14.22 -3.82
C GLN A 203 -7.28 -13.04 -2.88
N PRO A 204 -8.31 -12.20 -3.11
CA PRO A 204 -9.18 -12.20 -4.29
C PRO A 204 -8.42 -11.96 -5.61
N ASP A 205 -9.03 -12.41 -6.70
CA ASP A 205 -8.55 -12.19 -8.07
C ASP A 205 -8.33 -10.70 -8.34
N LEU A 206 -7.18 -10.35 -8.93
CA LEU A 206 -6.84 -8.94 -9.21
C LEU A 206 -7.87 -8.28 -10.13
N ALA A 207 -8.41 -9.01 -11.11
CA ALA A 207 -9.42 -8.46 -12.02
C ALA A 207 -10.73 -8.10 -11.27
N VAL A 208 -11.04 -8.80 -10.18
CA VAL A 208 -12.19 -8.46 -9.31
C VAL A 208 -11.89 -7.19 -8.50
N LEU A 209 -10.66 -7.02 -8.03
CA LEU A 209 -10.25 -5.82 -7.31
C LEU A 209 -10.17 -4.60 -8.24
N ASP A 210 -9.64 -4.77 -9.45
CA ASP A 210 -9.63 -3.73 -10.49
C ASP A 210 -11.06 -3.34 -10.86
N ALA A 211 -11.97 -4.31 -11.01
CA ALA A 211 -13.38 -4.03 -11.26
C ALA A 211 -14.08 -3.32 -10.08
N LEU A 212 -13.72 -3.65 -8.83
CA LEU A 212 -14.20 -2.93 -7.65
C LEU A 212 -13.78 -1.45 -7.71
N VAL A 213 -12.52 -1.17 -8.01
CA VAL A 213 -12.02 0.21 -8.14
C VAL A 213 -12.67 0.93 -9.33
N ALA A 214 -12.77 0.28 -10.48
CA ALA A 214 -13.40 0.85 -11.67
C ALA A 214 -14.90 1.11 -11.49
N SER A 215 -15.55 0.45 -10.51
CA SER A 215 -16.97 0.67 -10.19
C SER A 215 -17.25 1.93 -9.35
N LEU A 216 -16.21 2.65 -8.93
CA LEU A 216 -16.38 3.88 -8.19
C LEU A 216 -17.05 4.96 -9.03
N GLU A 217 -17.93 5.71 -8.39
CA GLU A 217 -18.57 6.88 -8.95
C GLU A 217 -18.41 8.04 -7.96
N LEU A 218 -17.68 9.07 -8.36
CA LEU A 218 -17.54 10.31 -7.60
C LEU A 218 -18.47 11.36 -8.21
N THR A 219 -19.64 11.50 -7.61
CA THR A 219 -20.60 12.53 -8.02
C THR A 219 -20.16 13.88 -7.49
N LEU A 220 -19.75 14.76 -8.40
CA LEU A 220 -19.51 16.17 -8.06
C LEU A 220 -20.84 16.85 -7.69
N PRO A 221 -20.87 17.71 -6.65
CA PRO A 221 -22.07 18.41 -6.22
C PRO A 221 -22.57 19.46 -7.23
#